data_AF-A0A519QRJ7-F1
#
_entry.id   AF-A0A519QRJ7-F1
#
_cell.length_a   1.000
_cell.length_b   1.000
_cell.length_c   1.000
_cell.angle_alpha   90.00
_cell.angle_beta   90.00
_cell.angle_gamma   90.00
#
_symmetry.space_group_name_H-M   'P 1'
#
loop_
_entity.id
_entity.type
_entity.pdbx_description
1 polymer ?
#
loop_
_entity_poly.entity_id
_entity_poly.type
_entity_poly.pdbx_seq_one_letter_code
_entity_poly.pdbx_strand_id
1 'polypeptide(L)' 'MVVRIEMWCDEIRVPVGSVLVLTCQSPTTLHPATIERTADGLVFWPECASYAAELDGHPYPLPSQA' A
#
# COMPACT_ATOMS: atom_id res chain seq x y z
N MET A 1 -11.20 -10.81 8.35
CA MET A 1 -11.14 -9.34 8.19
C MET A 1 -9.98 -9.06 7.24
N VAL A 2 -10.14 -8.11 6.32
CA VAL A 2 -9.15 -7.75 5.32
C VAL A 2 -8.99 -6.24 5.44
N VAL A 3 -7.76 -5.75 5.58
CA VAL A 3 -7.50 -4.32 5.52
C VAL A 3 -7.34 -3.97 4.05
N ARG A 4 -8.29 -3.22 3.51
CA ARG A 4 -8.18 -2.61 2.19
C ARG A 4 -7.20 -1.44 2.28
N ILE A 5 -6.21 -1.41 1.41
CA ILE A 5 -5.27 -0.29 1.26
C ILE A 5 -5.44 0.23 -0.16
N GLU A 6 -6.02 1.42 -0.27
CA GLU A 6 -6.13 2.14 -1.54
C GLU A 6 -4.89 3.03 -1.70
N MET A 7 -4.17 2.80 -2.78
CA MET A 7 -3.13 3.67 -3.32
C MET A 7 -3.69 4.34 -4.58
N TRP A 8 -3.07 5.44 -5.04
CA TRP A 8 -3.57 6.26 -6.16
C TRP A 8 -4.18 5.50 -7.34
N CYS A 9 -3.62 4.35 -7.71
CA CYS A 9 -4.09 3.54 -8.82
C CYS A 9 -4.41 2.08 -8.45
N ASP A 10 -4.19 1.65 -7.20
CA ASP A 10 -4.17 0.23 -6.84
C ASP A 10 -4.90 -0.04 -5.52
N GLU A 11 -5.66 -1.12 -5.48
CA GLU A 11 -6.27 -1.66 -4.27
C GLU A 11 -5.50 -2.90 -3.83
N ILE A 12 -4.88 -2.86 -2.64
CA ILE A 12 -4.24 -4.02 -2.02
C ILE A 12 -5.12 -4.55 -0.90
N ARG A 13 -5.35 -5.87 -0.90
CA ARG A 13 -6.09 -6.58 0.14
C ARG A 13 -5.12 -7.29 1.07
N VAL A 14 -5.03 -6.83 2.31
CA VAL A 14 -4.13 -7.40 3.32
C VAL A 14 -4.91 -8.30 4.29
N PRO A 15 -4.63 -9.61 4.34
CA PRO A 15 -5.24 -10.52 5.32
C PRO A 15 -4.86 -10.15 6.76
N VAL A 16 -5.73 -10.49 7.72
CA VAL A 16 -5.38 -10.36 9.15
C VAL A 16 -4.17 -11.24 9.47
N GLY A 17 -3.21 -10.66 10.20
CA GLY A 17 -1.98 -11.34 10.58
C GLY A 17 -0.86 -11.22 9.55
N SER A 18 -1.16 -10.73 8.34
CA SER A 18 -0.14 -10.42 7.34
C SER A 18 0.53 -9.07 7.60
N VAL A 19 1.72 -8.89 7.03
CA VAL A 19 2.47 -7.63 7.04
C VAL A 19 2.58 -7.12 5.61
N LEU A 20 2.07 -5.90 5.36
CA LEU A 20 2.32 -5.17 4.12
C LEU A 20 3.44 -4.14 4.36
N VAL A 21 4.47 -4.18 3.52
CA VAL A 21 5.54 -3.19 3.46
C VAL A 21 5.38 -2.38 2.17
N LEU A 22 5.28 -1.06 2.30
CA LEU A 22 5.23 -0.13 1.17
C LEU A 22 6.50 0.71 1.16
N THR A 23 7.26 0.64 0.07
CA THR A 23 8.45 1.47 -0.16
C THR A 23 8.13 2.51 -1.22
N CYS A 24 8.06 3.77 -0.81
CA CYS A 24 7.72 4.88 -1.71
C CYS A 24 8.98 5.65 -2.09
N GLN A 25 9.15 5.92 -3.38
CA GLN A 25 10.17 6.84 -3.87
C GLN A 25 9.49 8.18 -4.17
N SER A 26 9.61 9.13 -3.25
CA SER A 26 9.15 10.49 -3.51
C SER A 26 10.29 11.31 -4.13
N PRO A 27 10.06 11.98 -5.28
CA PRO A 27 11.04 12.89 -5.87
C PRO A 27 11.23 14.16 -5.03
N THR A 28 10.32 14.43 -4.09
CA THR A 28 10.32 15.64 -3.26
C THR A 28 9.99 15.30 -1.82
N THR A 29 10.78 15.79 -0.86
CA THR A 29 10.49 15.62 0.58
C THR A 29 9.29 16.45 1.08
N LEU A 30 8.54 17.09 0.18
CA LEU A 30 7.55 18.12 0.51
C LEU A 30 6.29 17.58 1.19
N HIS A 31 5.93 16.33 0.93
CA HIS A 31 4.72 15.73 1.49
C HIS A 31 5.03 14.33 2.06
N PRO A 32 4.96 14.16 3.40
CA PRO A 32 5.09 12.85 3.99
C PRO A 32 3.92 11.96 3.54
N ALA A 33 4.19 10.68 3.31
CA ALA A 33 3.14 9.72 3.02
C ALA A 33 2.14 9.68 4.18
N THR A 34 0.85 9.78 3.90
CA THR A 34 -0.20 9.78 4.92
C THR A 34 -0.98 8.47 4.88
N ILE A 35 -1.29 7.93 6.06
CA ILE A 35 -2.15 6.76 6.25
C ILE A 35 -3.37 7.23 7.03
N GLU A 36 -4.55 7.03 6.46
CA GLU A 36 -5.83 7.38 7.06
C GLU A 36 -6.68 6.13 7.29
N ARG A 37 -7.44 6.11 8.40
CA ARG A 37 -8.40 5.04 8.67
C ARG A 37 -9.74 5.38 8.05
N THR A 38 -10.38 4.40 7.42
CA THR A 38 -11.75 4.53 6.88
C THR A 38 -12.66 3.49 7.51
N ALA A 39 -13.96 3.55 7.19
CA ALA A 39 -14.93 2.55 7.66
C ALA A 39 -14.58 1.12 7.17
N ASP A 40 -13.94 1.02 6.01
CA ASP A 40 -13.69 -0.24 5.31
C ASP A 40 -12.20 -0.68 5.31
N GLY A 41 -11.30 0.11 5.91
CA GLY A 41 -9.88 -0.21 5.95
C GLY A 41 -8.95 0.98 6.22
N LEU A 42 -7.90 1.06 5.41
CA LEU A 42 -6.90 2.13 5.43
C LEU A 42 -6.78 2.74 4.03
N VAL A 43 -6.53 4.03 3.94
CA VAL A 43 -6.17 4.68 2.68
C VAL A 43 -4.76 5.21 2.84
N PHE A 44 -3.93 4.96 1.83
CA PHE A 44 -2.55 5.40 1.80
C PHE A 44 -2.36 6.39 0.66
N TRP A 45 -1.97 7.61 1.02
CA TRP A 45 -1.67 8.69 0.07
C TRP A 45 -0.18 8.96 0.06
N PRO A 46 0.62 8.16 -0.69
CA PRO A 46 1.99 8.51 -0.92
C PRO A 46 2.02 9.53 -2.06
N GLU A 47 2.37 10.78 -1.75
CA GLU A 47 2.79 11.72 -2.80
C GLU A 47 4.18 11.28 -3.33
N CYS A 48 4.19 10.20 -4.11
CA CYS A 48 5.39 9.55 -4.63
C CYS A 48 5.33 9.37 -6.15
N ALA A 49 6.50 9.35 -6.80
CA ALA A 49 6.60 9.09 -8.23
C ALA A 49 6.47 7.60 -8.56
N SER A 50 6.88 6.73 -7.63
CA SER A 50 6.77 5.29 -7.74
C SER A 50 6.71 4.66 -6.34
N TYR A 51 6.21 3.44 -6.28
CA TYR A 51 6.22 2.64 -5.08
C TYR A 51 6.54 1.17 -5.40
N ALA A 52 7.03 0.44 -4.41
CA ALA A 52 7.12 -1.02 -4.39
C ALA A 52 6.35 -1.54 -3.17
N ALA A 53 5.69 -2.68 -3.32
CA ALA A 53 4.88 -3.29 -2.28
C ALA A 53 5.29 -4.75 -2.05
N GLU A 54 5.35 -5.16 -0.79
CA GLU A 54 5.61 -6.54 -0.38
C GLU A 54 4.57 -6.99 0.65
N LEU A 55 3.93 -8.13 0.41
CA LEU A 55 3.00 -8.77 1.34
C LEU A 55 3.63 -10.05 1.88
N ASP A 56 3.85 -10.12 3.19
CA ASP A 56 4.51 -11.25 3.87
C ASP A 56 5.89 -11.60 3.26
N GLY A 57 6.61 -10.58 2.77
CA GLY A 57 7.92 -10.73 2.12
C GLY A 57 7.86 -11.12 0.64
N HIS A 58 6.66 -11.17 0.04
CA HIS A 58 6.48 -11.44 -1.39
C HIS A 58 6.15 -10.16 -2.17
N PRO A 59 6.83 -9.88 -3.30
CA PRO A 59 6.51 -8.74 -4.15
C PRO A 59 5.05 -8.76 -4.62
N TYR A 60 4.42 -7.59 -4.63
CA TYR A 60 3.06 -7.37 -5.11
C TYR A 60 3.07 -6.64 -6.48
N PRO A 61 2.16 -6.94 -7.43
CA PRO A 61 1.09 -7.93 -7.34
C PRO A 61 1.62 -9.37 -7.33
N LEU A 62 0.95 -10.23 -6.56
CA LEU A 62 1.30 -11.65 -6.51
C LEU A 62 1.12 -12.28 -7.90
N PRO A 63 1.96 -13.24 -8.33
CA PRO A 63 1.90 -13.85 -9.66
C PRO A 63 0.54 -14.48 -10.02
N SER A 64 -0.27 -14.82 -9.02
CA SER A 64 -1.63 -15.35 -9.16
C SER A 64 -2.70 -14.27 -9.38
N GLN A 65 -2.33 -12.99 -9.42
CA GLN A 65 -3.23 -11.84 -9.60
C GLN A 65 -2.89 -10.98 -10.82
N ALA A 66 -2.03 -11.47 -11.73
CA ALA A 66 -1.74 -10.86 -13.03
C ALA A 66 -2.65 -11.40 -14.14
#